data_AF-A0A2K2A3K5-F1
#
_entry.id   AF-A0A2K2A3K5-F1
#
_cell.length_a   1.000
_cell.length_b   1.000
_cell.length_c   1.000
_cell.angle_alpha   90.00
_cell.angle_beta   90.00
_cell.angle_gamma   90.00
#
_symmetry.space_group_name_H-M   'P 1'
#
loop_
_entity.id
_entity.type
_entity.pdbx_description
1 polymer ?
#
loop_
_entity_poly.entity_id
_entity_poly.type
_entity_poly.pdbx_seq_one_letter_code
_entity_poly.pdbx_strand_id
1 'polypeptide(L)'
;DSIPSRPQKRHQHESDDNREREKQRAAVSDFVDGIAREKLEKKESDNNDNAGMREGGGLLDEDEIEMIKQLGIPTGFDSIQGKPVLGENVSRVRTVTKWQPRQHMNCRGRFNRPLPLERNH
;
A
#
# COMPACT_ATOMS: atom_id res chain seq x y z
N ASP A 1 39.83 41.54 13.06
CA ASP A 1 38.40 41.92 13.16
C ASP A 1 37.66 40.78 13.86
N SER A 2 37.39 40.87 15.17
CA SER A 2 36.17 41.41 15.81
C SER A 2 34.90 40.77 15.22
N ILE A 3 34.00 40.10 15.95
CA ILE A 3 33.28 40.51 17.16
C ILE A 3 32.75 39.25 17.91
N PRO A 4 32.79 39.17 19.25
CA PRO A 4 32.00 38.19 20.02
C PRO A 4 30.57 38.71 20.23
N SER A 5 29.55 37.93 19.86
CA SER A 5 28.14 38.32 20.05
C SER A 5 27.58 37.75 21.34
N ARG A 6 27.19 38.65 22.26
CA ARG A 6 26.33 38.39 23.42
C ARG A 6 24.99 39.08 23.18
N PRO A 7 23.87 38.35 23.14
CA PRO A 7 22.65 38.82 23.81
C PRO A 7 21.84 37.61 24.35
N GLN A 8 20.83 37.67 25.22
CA GLN A 8 20.06 38.75 25.83
C GLN A 8 19.25 38.13 26.98
N LYS A 9 18.70 39.01 27.82
CA LYS A 9 17.82 38.80 28.96
C LYS A 9 16.75 37.70 28.69
N ARG A 10 16.64 36.72 29.59
CA ARG A 10 15.48 35.81 29.62
C ARG A 10 14.28 36.57 30.16
N HIS A 11 13.31 36.79 29.28
CA HIS A 11 12.02 37.39 29.59
C HIS A 11 11.23 36.48 30.54
N GLN A 12 10.89 36.98 31.72
CA GLN A 12 9.82 36.42 32.57
C GLN A 12 8.48 36.70 31.89
N HIS A 13 8.10 35.86 30.93
CA HIS A 13 6.75 35.82 30.36
C HIS A 13 6.47 34.41 29.82
N GLU A 14 6.70 33.39 30.65
CA GLU A 14 6.40 31.99 30.29
C GLU A 14 5.22 31.41 31.09
N SER A 15 4.80 32.08 32.18
CA SER A 15 3.76 31.56 33.07
C SER A 15 2.35 31.77 32.53
N ASP A 16 2.05 32.93 31.96
CA ASP A 16 0.70 33.24 31.48
C ASP A 16 0.41 32.56 30.13
N ASP A 17 1.39 32.53 29.23
CA ASP A 17 1.29 31.82 27.95
C ASP A 17 1.16 30.30 28.15
N ASN A 18 1.87 29.71 29.13
CA ASN A 18 1.69 28.29 29.45
C ASN A 18 0.29 28.00 30.01
N ARG A 19 -0.26 28.89 30.84
CA ARG A 19 -1.59 28.71 31.43
C ARG A 19 -2.69 28.81 30.36
N GLU A 20 -2.54 29.70 29.38
CA GLU A 20 -3.46 29.77 28.25
C GLU A 20 -3.34 28.54 27.35
N ARG A 21 -2.12 28.09 27.08
CA ARG A 21 -1.86 26.88 26.30
C ARG A 21 -2.38 25.61 26.98
N GLU A 22 -2.32 25.55 28.31
CA GLU A 22 -2.87 24.45 29.11
C GLU A 22 -4.40 24.42 29.07
N LYS A 23 -5.06 25.58 29.15
CA LYS A 23 -6.52 25.69 28.96
C LYS A 23 -6.95 25.25 27.55
N GLN A 24 -6.21 25.65 26.52
CA GLN A 24 -6.46 25.20 25.15
C GLN A 24 -6.28 23.69 25.01
N ARG A 25 -5.24 23.12 25.63
CA ARG A 25 -5.02 21.66 25.64
C ARG A 25 -6.13 20.90 26.35
N ALA A 26 -6.62 21.41 27.48
CA ALA A 26 -7.75 20.82 28.20
C ALA A 26 -9.04 20.86 27.36
N ALA A 27 -9.34 22.01 26.74
CA ALA A 27 -10.50 22.12 25.85
C ALA A 27 -10.42 21.16 24.65
N VAL A 28 -9.23 20.98 24.07
CA VAL A 28 -9.00 20.02 22.98
C VAL A 28 -9.11 18.58 23.49
N SER A 29 -8.62 18.26 24.69
CA SER A 29 -8.75 16.91 25.24
C SER A 29 -10.21 16.55 25.51
N ASP A 30 -10.99 17.47 26.05
CA ASP A 30 -12.42 17.24 26.34
C ASP A 30 -13.22 17.03 25.04
N PHE A 31 -12.87 17.77 23.97
CA PHE A 31 -13.47 17.59 22.65
C PHE A 31 -13.11 16.23 22.03
N VAL A 32 -11.85 15.81 22.12
CA VAL A 32 -11.39 14.50 21.60
C VAL A 32 -11.98 13.35 22.41
N ASP A 33 -12.08 13.49 23.73
CA ASP A 33 -12.70 12.48 24.60
C ASP A 33 -14.21 12.35 24.32
N GLY A 34 -14.90 13.46 24.04
CA GLY A 34 -16.30 13.44 23.59
C GLY A 34 -16.51 12.64 22.29
N ILE A 35 -15.64 12.84 21.30
CA ILE A 35 -15.66 12.07 20.04
C ILE A 35 -15.33 10.59 20.29
N ALA A 36 -14.37 10.31 21.16
CA ALA A 36 -13.99 8.94 21.48
C ALA A 36 -15.13 8.17 22.17
N ARG A 37 -15.86 8.82 23.09
CA ARG A 37 -17.04 8.25 23.75
C ARG A 37 -18.20 8.03 22.78
N GLU A 38 -18.51 9.00 21.92
CA GLU A 38 -19.55 8.82 20.89
C GLU A 38 -19.25 7.65 19.95
N LYS A 39 -17.98 7.48 19.56
CA LYS A 39 -17.56 6.34 18.73
C LYS A 39 -17.64 5.00 19.47
N LEU A 40 -17.43 4.98 20.77
CA LEU A 40 -17.58 3.77 21.58
C LEU A 40 -19.06 3.40 21.75
N GLU A 41 -19.95 4.38 21.98
CA GLU A 41 -21.39 4.16 22.05
C GLU A 41 -21.97 3.65 20.73
N LYS A 42 -21.59 4.24 19.59
CA LYS A 42 -21.94 3.72 18.25
C LYS A 42 -21.40 2.31 18.01
N LYS A 43 -20.20 2.01 18.52
CA LYS A 43 -19.61 0.68 18.37
C LYS A 43 -20.28 -0.36 19.28
N GLU A 44 -20.75 0.01 20.47
CA GLU A 44 -21.52 -0.90 21.34
C GLU A 44 -22.91 -1.19 20.79
N SER A 45 -23.56 -0.24 20.09
CA SER A 45 -24.80 -0.53 19.35
C SER A 45 -24.59 -1.40 18.11
N ASP A 46 -23.44 -1.25 17.42
CA ASP A 46 -23.11 -2.06 16.22
C ASP A 46 -22.51 -3.44 16.56
N ASN A 47 -21.91 -3.64 17.75
CA ASN A 47 -21.23 -4.90 18.09
C ASN A 47 -22.16 -6.11 18.29
N ASN A 48 -23.49 -5.92 18.35
CA ASN A 48 -24.44 -7.05 18.45
C ASN A 48 -24.79 -7.65 17.08
N ASP A 49 -24.48 -6.96 15.98
CA ASP A 49 -24.70 -7.45 14.63
C ASP A 49 -23.40 -7.31 13.80
N ASN A 50 -22.85 -8.45 13.40
CA ASN A 50 -21.86 -8.61 12.33
C ASN A 50 -20.38 -8.59 12.72
N ALA A 51 -19.97 -9.66 13.40
CA ALA A 51 -18.63 -10.19 13.30
C ALA A 51 -18.38 -10.73 11.88
N GLY A 52 -17.78 -9.90 11.03
CA GLY A 52 -16.97 -10.34 9.89
C GLY A 52 -17.61 -10.16 8.52
N MET A 53 -17.17 -9.13 7.80
CA MET A 53 -16.68 -9.33 6.44
C MET A 53 -15.74 -8.19 6.02
N ARG A 54 -14.54 -8.59 5.63
CA ARG A 54 -13.48 -7.75 5.10
C ARG A 54 -13.21 -8.23 3.69
N GLU A 55 -14.10 -7.86 2.77
CA GLU A 55 -13.90 -7.85 1.32
C GLU A 55 -15.01 -6.97 0.73
N GLY A 56 -14.66 -6.17 -0.27
CA GLY A 56 -15.48 -5.07 -0.78
C GLY A 56 -16.93 -5.44 -1.08
N GLY A 57 -17.85 -4.55 -0.71
CA GLY A 57 -19.26 -4.61 -1.04
C GLY A 57 -20.11 -5.20 0.08
N GLY A 58 -20.37 -4.40 1.12
CA GLY A 58 -21.31 -4.76 2.18
C GLY A 58 -21.87 -3.51 2.87
N LEU A 59 -23.06 -3.11 2.41
CA LEU A 59 -23.99 -2.11 2.95
C LEU A 59 -23.38 -0.77 3.38
N LEU A 60 -23.06 0.07 2.40
CA LEU A 60 -23.18 1.52 2.59
C LEU A 60 -24.69 1.80 2.56
N ASP A 61 -25.22 2.47 3.56
CA ASP A 61 -26.63 2.87 3.58
C ASP A 61 -26.95 3.70 2.33
N GLU A 62 -28.22 3.70 1.90
CA GLU A 62 -28.67 4.40 0.68
C GLU A 62 -28.25 5.88 0.67
N ASP A 63 -28.30 6.53 1.84
CA ASP A 63 -27.84 7.90 2.05
C ASP A 63 -26.31 8.05 1.90
N GLU A 64 -25.54 7.05 2.32
CA GLU A 64 -24.09 7.06 2.19
C GLU A 64 -23.66 6.87 0.73
N ILE A 65 -24.35 6.02 -0.02
CA ILE A 65 -24.13 5.84 -1.46
C ILE A 65 -24.43 7.14 -2.21
N GLU A 66 -25.49 7.87 -1.84
CA GLU A 66 -25.81 9.17 -2.42
C GLU A 66 -24.74 10.22 -2.12
N MET A 67 -24.22 10.28 -0.89
CA MET A 67 -23.12 11.18 -0.54
C MET A 67 -21.84 10.86 -1.32
N ILE A 68 -21.47 9.58 -1.46
CA ILE A 68 -20.28 9.15 -2.23
C ILE A 68 -20.42 9.55 -3.71
N LYS A 69 -21.63 9.42 -4.25
CA LYS A 69 -21.96 9.84 -5.62
C LYS A 69 -21.92 11.37 -5.79
N GLN A 70 -22.44 12.13 -4.82
CA GLN A 70 -22.38 13.60 -4.84
C GLN A 70 -20.94 14.13 -4.70
N LEU A 71 -20.11 13.44 -3.93
CA LEU A 71 -18.69 13.75 -3.76
C LEU A 71 -17.83 13.28 -4.95
N GLY A 72 -18.43 12.61 -5.94
CA GLY A 72 -17.76 12.18 -7.16
C GLY A 72 -16.69 11.11 -6.94
N ILE A 73 -16.74 10.39 -5.81
CA ILE A 73 -15.79 9.33 -5.50
C ILE A 73 -16.23 8.08 -6.28
N PRO A 74 -15.45 7.59 -7.24
CA PRO A 74 -15.83 6.43 -8.05
C PRO A 74 -15.91 5.17 -7.19
N THR A 75 -17.12 4.63 -7.05
CA THR A 75 -17.42 3.35 -6.40
C THR A 75 -17.02 2.19 -7.32
N GLY A 76 -15.72 1.90 -7.41
CA GLY A 76 -15.24 0.74 -8.17
C GLY A 76 -14.01 1.04 -9.01
N PHE A 77 -12.92 1.45 -8.38
CA PHE A 77 -11.62 1.43 -9.04
C PHE A 77 -11.19 -0.02 -9.23
N ASP A 78 -11.42 -0.54 -10.42
CA ASP A 78 -10.96 -1.86 -10.84
C ASP A 78 -9.43 -1.85 -10.97
N SER A 79 -8.75 -2.28 -9.91
CA SER A 79 -7.31 -2.49 -9.96
C SER A 79 -6.96 -3.51 -11.04
N ILE A 80 -6.02 -3.15 -11.92
CA ILE A 80 -5.45 -4.04 -12.94
C ILE A 80 -4.40 -5.00 -12.36
N GLN A 81 -4.09 -4.89 -11.06
CA GLN A 81 -3.09 -5.73 -10.41
C GLN A 81 -3.59 -7.17 -10.31
N GLY A 82 -2.91 -8.09 -11.02
CA GLY A 82 -3.26 -9.52 -11.05
C GLY A 82 -4.28 -9.91 -12.12
N LYS A 83 -4.97 -8.96 -12.75
CA LYS A 83 -5.82 -9.22 -13.93
C LYS A 83 -4.95 -9.10 -15.20
N PRO A 84 -4.94 -10.08 -16.11
CA PRO A 84 -4.17 -9.97 -17.35
C PRO A 84 -4.70 -8.83 -18.21
N VAL A 85 -3.83 -7.91 -18.60
CA VAL A 85 -4.19 -6.78 -19.47
C VAL A 85 -4.43 -7.31 -20.89
N LEU A 86 -5.58 -6.95 -21.47
CA LEU A 86 -5.92 -7.32 -22.84
C LEU A 86 -5.03 -6.53 -23.81
N GLY A 87 -4.27 -7.23 -24.64
CA GLY A 87 -3.52 -6.64 -25.75
C GLY A 87 -2.02 -6.47 -25.55
N GLU A 88 -1.50 -6.61 -24.33
CA GLU A 88 -0.08 -6.32 -24.03
C GLU A 88 0.67 -7.50 -23.40
N ASN A 89 0.33 -8.73 -23.82
CA ASN A 89 1.01 -9.96 -23.39
C ASN A 89 2.03 -10.43 -24.44
N VAL A 90 2.84 -9.51 -24.95
CA VAL A 90 3.86 -9.80 -25.98
C VAL A 90 5.26 -9.84 -25.36
N SER A 91 5.75 -11.05 -25.05
CA SER A 91 7.16 -11.27 -24.75
C SER A 91 7.82 -12.04 -25.90
N ARG A 92 8.92 -11.51 -26.46
CA ARG A 92 9.70 -12.19 -27.51
C ARG A 92 11.04 -12.63 -26.93
N VAL A 93 11.20 -13.94 -26.75
CA VAL A 93 12.48 -14.54 -26.34
C VAL A 93 13.27 -14.94 -27.58
N ARG A 94 14.52 -14.49 -27.69
CA ARG A 94 15.46 -14.97 -28.72
C ARG A 94 16.06 -16.30 -28.25
N THR A 95 15.61 -17.41 -28.82
CA THR A 95 16.19 -18.73 -28.56
C THR A 95 17.47 -18.90 -29.38
N VAL A 96 18.61 -18.45 -28.83
CA VAL A 96 19.93 -18.71 -29.42
C VAL A 96 20.51 -19.95 -28.76
N THR A 97 20.38 -21.10 -29.43
CA THR A 97 21.09 -22.31 -29.03
C THR A 97 22.51 -22.29 -29.60
N LYS A 98 23.47 -22.78 -28.81
CA LYS A 98 24.85 -22.95 -29.29
C LYS A 98 24.96 -24.26 -30.06
N TRP A 99 25.70 -24.22 -31.17
CA TRP A 99 26.05 -25.42 -31.94
C TRP A 99 26.83 -26.39 -31.04
N GLN A 100 26.29 -27.60 -30.84
CA GLN A 100 26.95 -28.65 -30.07
C GLN A 100 27.95 -29.39 -30.97
N PRO A 101 29.25 -29.38 -30.66
CA PRO A 101 30.25 -30.04 -31.49
C PRO A 101 30.09 -31.56 -31.43
N ARG A 102 30.20 -32.22 -32.60
CA ARG A 102 30.13 -33.68 -32.69
C ARG A 102 31.55 -34.24 -32.86
N GLN A 103 31.94 -35.17 -31.98
CA GLN A 103 33.24 -35.85 -32.03
C GLN A 103 33.24 -36.96 -33.11
N HIS A 104 34.11 -36.85 -34.12
CA HIS A 104 34.11 -37.75 -35.29
C HIS A 104 35.26 -38.74 -35.32
N MET A 105 36.39 -38.34 -34.76
CA MET A 105 37.55 -39.21 -34.65
C MET A 105 37.50 -39.99 -33.35
N ASN A 106 38.02 -41.22 -33.41
CA ASN A 106 38.18 -42.13 -32.27
C ASN A 106 36.88 -42.39 -31.51
N CYS A 107 35.78 -42.59 -32.24
CA CYS A 107 34.52 -42.99 -31.64
C CYS A 107 34.60 -44.46 -31.17
N ARG A 108 34.58 -44.69 -29.85
CA ARG A 108 34.34 -46.02 -29.27
C ARG A 108 32.83 -46.28 -29.28
N GLY A 109 32.28 -46.76 -30.40
CA GLY A 109 30.85 -47.00 -30.58
C GLY A 109 30.47 -47.37 -32.03
N ARG A 110 29.15 -47.46 -32.33
CA ARG A 110 28.65 -47.66 -33.71
C ARG A 110 28.66 -46.35 -34.51
N PHE A 111 28.53 -46.46 -35.84
CA PHE A 111 28.66 -45.37 -36.82
C PHE A 111 27.77 -44.13 -36.56
N ASN A 112 26.65 -44.29 -35.85
CA ASN A 112 25.76 -43.18 -35.47
C ASN A 112 26.19 -42.59 -34.11
N ARG A 113 26.53 -41.29 -34.09
CA ARG A 113 26.83 -40.57 -32.84
C ARG A 113 25.57 -40.30 -32.04
N PRO A 114 25.67 -40.26 -30.69
CA PRO A 114 24.54 -39.89 -29.85
C PRO A 114 23.97 -38.56 -30.33
N LEU A 115 22.64 -38.53 -30.45
CA LEU A 115 21.89 -37.32 -30.75
C LEU A 115 22.03 -36.36 -29.56
N PRO A 116 22.03 -35.04 -29.82
CA PRO A 116 21.94 -34.08 -28.72
C PRO A 116 20.69 -34.36 -27.88
N LEU A 117 20.78 -34.14 -26.58
CA LEU A 117 19.73 -34.45 -25.59
C LEU A 117 18.45 -33.61 -25.76
N GLU A 118 18.40 -32.72 -26.77
CA GLU A 118 17.20 -31.94 -27.05
C GLU A 118 16.02 -32.89 -27.32
N ARG A 119 15.04 -32.85 -26.41
CA ARG A 119 13.78 -33.59 -26.53
C ARG A 119 13.04 -33.04 -27.73
N ASN A 120 12.84 -33.88 -28.75
CA ASN A 120 11.85 -33.61 -29.78
C ASN A 120 10.48 -33.55 -29.08
N HIS A 121 9.87 -32.36 -29.06
CA HIS A 121 8.48 -32.17 -28.71
C HIS A 121 7.64 -32.15 -29.98
#